data_AF-A0A0F9FZH1-F1
#
_entry.id   AF-A0A0F9FZH1-F1
#
_cell.length_a   1.000
_cell.length_b   1.000
_cell.length_c   1.000
_cell.angle_alpha   90.00
_cell.angle_beta   90.00
_cell.angle_gamma   90.00
#
_symmetry.space_group_name_H-M   'P 1'
#
loop_
_entity.id
_entity.type
_entity.pdbx_description
1 polymer ?
#
loop_
_entity_poly.entity_id
_entity_poly.type
_entity_poly.pdbx_seq_one_letter_code
_entity_poly.pdbx_strand_id
1 'polypeptide(L)'
;MQVIINDNNGNKAAPGCVAADPIAASGILLTDGTIGANHTQTVVGGAIYAVTFVGAASTLAMYFGIADVTTDANVIWVCVPYETILIKIPEGTTTLNYEGAANSASVRIRRIA
;
A
#
# COMPACT_ATOMS: atom_id res chain seq x y z
N MET A 1 25.40 -9.29 15.69
CA MET A 1 25.16 -9.63 14.27
C MET A 1 24.18 -8.61 13.71
N GLN A 2 24.59 -7.71 12.83
CA GLN A 2 23.71 -6.72 12.22
C GLN A 2 23.13 -7.32 10.93
N VAL A 3 21.81 -7.50 10.86
CA VAL A 3 21.13 -7.91 9.63
C VAL A 3 20.97 -6.67 8.77
N ILE A 4 21.58 -6.67 7.58
CA ILE A 4 21.46 -5.61 6.57
C ILE A 4 20.76 -6.24 5.36
N ILE A 5 19.72 -5.58 4.85
CA ILE A 5 19.12 -5.94 3.55
C ILE A 5 19.69 -5.00 2.48
N ASN A 6 19.91 -5.52 1.29
CA ASN A 6 20.23 -4.67 0.15
C ASN A 6 18.93 -4.22 -0.51
N ASP A 7 18.88 -2.97 -0.93
CA ASP A 7 17.80 -2.45 -1.76
C ASP A 7 17.89 -3.00 -3.20
N ASN A 8 16.98 -2.59 -4.08
CA ASN A 8 16.92 -3.08 -5.46
C ASN A 8 18.09 -2.58 -6.32
N ASN A 9 18.76 -1.51 -5.89
CA ASN A 9 19.98 -0.98 -6.50
C ASN A 9 21.27 -1.48 -5.80
N GLY A 10 21.16 -2.35 -4.80
CA GLY A 10 22.29 -2.94 -4.09
C GLY A 10 22.88 -2.08 -2.96
N ASN A 11 22.27 -0.96 -2.58
CA ASN A 11 22.71 -0.19 -1.42
C ASN A 11 22.23 -0.82 -0.11
N LYS A 12 22.96 -0.54 0.97
CA LYS A 12 22.64 -1.00 2.31
C LYS A 12 21.39 -0.28 2.81
N ALA A 13 20.33 -1.03 3.10
CA ALA A 13 19.12 -0.52 3.71
C ALA A 13 18.91 -1.13 5.10
N ALA A 14 18.21 -0.39 5.97
CA ALA A 14 17.77 -0.92 7.25
C ALA A 14 16.77 -2.06 6.99
N PRO A 15 16.83 -3.16 7.76
CA PRO A 15 15.88 -4.25 7.61
C PRO A 15 14.45 -3.74 7.88
N GLY A 16 13.62 -3.73 6.84
CA GLY A 16 12.21 -3.34 6.93
C GLY A 16 11.68 -2.64 5.67
N CYS A 17 10.36 -2.67 5.51
CA CYS A 17 9.62 -1.99 4.43
C CYS A 17 9.73 -0.45 4.46
N VAL A 18 10.25 0.12 5.54
CA VAL A 18 10.42 1.57 5.74
C VAL A 18 11.56 2.18 4.92
N ALA A 19 12.50 1.35 4.42
CA ALA A 19 13.68 1.76 3.68
C ALA A 19 13.68 1.20 2.24
N ALA A 20 12.53 1.26 1.56
CA ALA A 20 12.39 0.77 0.20
C ALA A 20 12.96 1.74 -0.84
N ASP A 21 13.58 1.19 -1.89
CA ASP A 21 14.10 1.96 -3.03
C ASP A 21 12.98 2.64 -3.80
N PRO A 22 12.96 3.98 -3.90
CA PRO A 22 11.87 4.67 -4.53
C PRO A 22 12.05 4.72 -6.05
N ILE A 23 10.96 4.47 -6.79
CA ILE A 23 10.87 4.88 -8.19
C ILE A 23 10.38 6.32 -8.25
N ALA A 24 11.16 7.19 -8.92
CA ALA A 24 10.83 8.60 -9.09
C ALA A 24 9.43 8.79 -9.70
N ALA A 25 8.70 9.80 -9.22
CA ALA A 25 7.36 10.16 -9.69
C ALA A 25 6.29 9.04 -9.59
N SER A 26 6.47 8.05 -8.70
CA SER A 26 5.50 6.95 -8.50
C SER A 26 4.56 7.12 -7.30
N GLY A 27 4.68 8.22 -6.56
CA GLY A 27 3.89 8.47 -5.35
C GLY A 27 2.45 8.85 -5.66
N ILE A 28 1.50 8.16 -5.03
CA ILE A 28 0.06 8.40 -5.16
C ILE A 28 -0.55 8.50 -3.76
N LEU A 29 -1.37 9.52 -3.52
CA LEU A 29 -2.15 9.66 -2.29
C LEU A 29 -3.53 9.04 -2.53
N LEU A 30 -3.90 8.06 -1.71
CA LEU A 30 -5.24 7.48 -1.68
C LEU A 30 -5.94 7.98 -0.43
N THR A 31 -7.17 8.45 -0.60
CA THR A 31 -7.99 9.00 0.48
C THR A 31 -9.37 8.41 0.39
N ASP A 32 -9.89 7.92 1.50
CA ASP A 32 -11.30 7.58 1.61
C ASP A 32 -12.00 8.53 2.57
N GLY A 33 -12.86 9.38 2.03
CA GLY A 33 -13.62 10.36 2.80
C GLY A 33 -14.76 9.72 3.59
N THR A 34 -15.34 8.63 3.08
CA THR A 34 -16.56 8.01 3.59
C THR A 34 -16.44 6.50 3.55
N ILE A 35 -16.53 5.85 4.72
CA ILE A 35 -16.48 4.40 4.87
C ILE A 35 -17.44 3.66 3.91
N GLY A 36 -16.99 2.52 3.38
CA GLY A 36 -17.77 1.64 2.52
C GLY A 36 -17.88 2.12 1.07
N ALA A 37 -17.16 3.18 0.69
CA ALA A 37 -16.99 3.56 -0.70
C ALA A 37 -15.93 2.65 -1.35
N ASN A 38 -16.32 1.96 -2.43
CA ASN A 38 -15.38 1.18 -3.24
C ASN A 38 -14.63 2.11 -4.20
N HIS A 39 -13.36 2.37 -3.92
CA HIS A 39 -12.51 3.19 -4.77
C HIS A 39 -11.54 2.34 -5.54
N THR A 40 -11.09 2.87 -6.68
CA THR A 40 -10.09 2.19 -7.52
C THR A 40 -8.88 3.09 -7.76
N GLN A 41 -7.73 2.45 -7.88
CA GLN A 41 -6.48 3.08 -8.30
C GLN A 41 -5.83 2.25 -9.40
N THR A 42 -5.44 2.90 -10.50
CA THR A 42 -4.63 2.27 -11.53
C THR A 42 -3.24 1.96 -10.98
N VAL A 43 -2.81 0.70 -11.12
CA VAL A 43 -1.51 0.19 -10.70
C VAL A 43 -0.88 -0.61 -11.83
N VAL A 44 0.42 -0.91 -11.69
CA VAL A 44 1.14 -1.73 -12.65
C VAL A 44 1.13 -3.19 -12.17
N GLY A 45 0.57 -4.08 -12.99
CA GLY A 45 0.60 -5.52 -12.74
C GLY A 45 2.03 -6.03 -12.63
N GLY A 46 2.30 -6.87 -11.64
CA GLY A 46 3.65 -7.36 -11.35
C GLY A 46 4.56 -6.34 -10.65
N ALA A 47 4.12 -5.15 -10.29
CA ALA A 47 4.94 -4.21 -9.51
C ALA A 47 4.78 -4.41 -7.99
N ILE A 48 5.78 -4.00 -7.21
CA ILE A 48 5.71 -3.91 -5.74
C ILE A 48 5.50 -2.46 -5.33
N TYR A 49 4.56 -2.23 -4.42
CA TYR A 49 4.30 -0.93 -3.83
C TYR A 49 4.56 -0.94 -2.33
N ALA A 50 5.24 0.11 -1.85
CA ALA A 50 5.27 0.46 -0.44
C ALA A 50 4.07 1.35 -0.12
N VAL A 51 3.25 0.92 0.84
CA VAL A 51 2.04 1.59 1.30
C VAL A 51 2.28 2.12 2.69
N THR A 52 2.25 3.43 2.88
CA THR A 52 2.45 4.07 4.19
C THR A 52 1.18 4.79 4.60
N PHE A 53 0.74 4.55 5.83
CA PHE A 53 -0.42 5.25 6.37
C PHE A 53 -0.14 6.75 6.55
N VAL A 54 -1.10 7.59 6.18
CA VAL A 54 -1.03 9.04 6.35
C VAL A 54 -2.01 9.44 7.44
N GLY A 55 -1.50 9.61 8.66
CA GLY A 55 -2.30 10.00 9.82
C GLY A 55 -1.94 9.19 11.06
N ALA A 56 -2.53 9.60 12.18
CA ALA A 56 -2.17 9.14 13.53
C ALA A 56 -3.36 8.53 14.31
N ALA A 57 -4.56 8.51 13.73
CA ALA A 57 -5.73 7.99 14.43
C ALA A 57 -5.70 6.45 14.40
N SER A 58 -5.53 5.83 15.57
CA SER A 58 -5.34 4.38 15.76
C SER A 58 -6.53 3.51 15.33
N THR A 59 -7.69 4.11 15.10
CA THR A 59 -8.91 3.43 14.64
C THR A 59 -9.06 3.39 13.13
N LEU A 60 -8.17 4.05 12.38
CA LEU A 60 -8.22 4.05 10.93
C LEU A 60 -7.44 2.86 10.38
N ALA A 61 -7.88 2.28 9.28
CA ALA A 61 -7.07 1.36 8.48
C ALA A 61 -7.47 1.54 7.02
N MET A 62 -6.60 1.13 6.12
CA MET A 62 -6.89 1.06 4.69
C MET A 62 -6.85 -0.40 4.25
N TYR A 63 -7.95 -0.85 3.65
CA TYR A 63 -8.10 -2.17 3.07
C TYR A 63 -7.83 -2.10 1.58
N PHE A 64 -7.24 -3.17 1.03
CA PHE A 64 -6.93 -3.28 -0.39
C PHE A 64 -7.33 -4.64 -0.94
N GLY A 65 -7.79 -4.65 -2.19
CA GLY A 65 -8.17 -5.85 -2.92
C GLY A 65 -7.88 -5.73 -4.41
N ILE A 66 -7.86 -6.88 -5.11
CA ILE A 66 -7.70 -6.95 -6.57
C ILE A 66 -8.98 -7.38 -7.30
N ALA A 67 -9.99 -7.84 -6.54
CA ALA A 67 -11.28 -8.20 -7.08
C ALA A 67 -12.20 -6.99 -7.06
N ASP A 68 -12.97 -6.79 -8.13
CA ASP A 68 -13.97 -5.71 -8.30
C ASP A 68 -15.27 -5.97 -7.50
N VAL A 69 -15.16 -6.64 -6.35
CA VAL A 69 -16.30 -6.97 -5.49
C VAL A 69 -15.92 -6.67 -4.05
N THR A 70 -16.64 -5.76 -3.41
CA THR A 70 -16.38 -5.35 -2.02
C THR A 70 -17.00 -6.36 -1.06
N THR A 71 -16.23 -7.37 -0.66
CA THR A 71 -16.57 -8.29 0.43
C THR A 71 -15.36 -8.47 1.33
N ASP A 72 -15.55 -8.82 2.60
CA ASP A 72 -14.46 -9.09 3.54
C ASP A 72 -13.47 -10.14 2.98
N ALA A 73 -13.95 -11.10 2.19
CA ALA A 73 -13.12 -12.13 1.55
C ALA A 73 -12.16 -11.56 0.48
N ASN A 74 -12.42 -10.36 -0.02
CA ASN A 74 -11.64 -9.68 -1.06
C ASN A 74 -10.68 -8.62 -0.50
N VAL A 75 -10.65 -8.44 0.83
CA VAL A 75 -9.60 -7.67 1.51
C VAL A 75 -8.36 -8.53 1.60
N ILE A 76 -7.40 -8.27 0.72
CA ILE A 76 -6.16 -9.06 0.59
C ILE A 76 -5.03 -8.44 1.42
N TRP A 77 -5.04 -7.11 1.56
CA TRP A 77 -4.03 -6.39 2.34
C TRP A 77 -4.68 -5.35 3.24
N VAL A 78 -4.04 -5.10 4.39
CA VAL A 78 -4.47 -4.11 5.38
C VAL A 78 -3.28 -3.27 5.81
N CYS A 79 -3.38 -1.95 5.66
CA CYS A 79 -2.42 -1.00 6.19
C CYS A 79 -3.03 -0.24 7.37
N VAL A 80 -2.45 -0.41 8.56
CA VAL A 80 -2.89 0.21 9.81
C VAL A 80 -2.06 1.48 10.09
N PRO A 81 -2.48 2.33 11.05
CA PRO A 81 -1.80 3.60 11.33
C PRO A 81 -0.37 3.36 11.79
N TYR A 82 0.51 4.29 11.46
CA TYR A 82 1.96 4.24 11.75
C TYR A 82 2.75 3.15 11.03
N GLU A 83 2.09 2.31 10.24
CA GLU A 83 2.77 1.23 9.53
C GLU A 83 3.09 1.59 8.09
N THR A 84 4.08 0.87 7.57
CA THR A 84 4.30 0.72 6.14
C THR A 84 4.20 -0.76 5.81
N ILE A 85 3.49 -1.11 4.74
CA ILE A 85 3.43 -2.49 4.24
C ILE A 85 3.94 -2.53 2.80
N LEU A 86 4.34 -3.72 2.34
CA LEU A 86 4.64 -3.98 0.94
C LEU A 86 3.51 -4.82 0.35
N ILE A 87 3.01 -4.41 -0.80
CA ILE A 87 2.04 -5.19 -1.59
C ILE A 87 2.62 -5.50 -2.96
N LYS A 88 2.53 -6.75 -3.39
CA LYS A 88 2.86 -7.17 -4.75
C LYS A 88 1.57 -7.26 -5.55
N ILE A 89 1.44 -6.45 -6.58
CA ILE A 89 0.31 -6.54 -7.50
C ILE A 89 0.50 -7.79 -8.38
N PRO A 90 -0.49 -8.70 -8.47
CA PRO A 90 -0.40 -9.84 -9.37
C PRO A 90 -0.22 -9.42 -10.83
N GLU A 91 0.39 -10.29 -11.62
CA GLU A 91 0.49 -10.07 -13.06
C GLU A 91 -0.91 -10.04 -13.70
N GLY A 92 -1.11 -9.17 -14.70
CA GLY A 92 -2.41 -8.98 -15.35
C GLY A 92 -3.41 -8.13 -14.57
N THR A 93 -3.17 -7.82 -13.29
CA THR A 93 -3.99 -6.89 -12.51
C THR A 93 -3.51 -5.44 -12.70
N THR A 94 -4.38 -4.57 -13.18
CA THR A 94 -4.09 -3.14 -13.37
C THR A 94 -4.90 -2.21 -12.47
N THR A 95 -5.77 -2.79 -11.65
CA THR A 95 -6.67 -2.07 -10.73
C THR A 95 -6.45 -2.56 -9.32
N LEU A 96 -6.20 -1.62 -8.41
CA LEU A 96 -6.19 -1.82 -6.97
C LEU A 96 -7.46 -1.22 -6.40
N ASN A 97 -8.33 -2.05 -5.82
CA ASN A 97 -9.48 -1.58 -5.06
C ASN A 97 -9.02 -1.21 -3.65
N TYR A 98 -9.58 -0.14 -3.09
CA TYR A 98 -9.30 0.27 -1.72
C TYR A 98 -10.52 0.89 -1.04
N GLU A 99 -10.57 0.73 0.27
CA GLU A 99 -11.57 1.34 1.14
C GLU A 99 -10.98 1.61 2.52
N GLY A 100 -11.47 2.64 3.18
CA GLY A 100 -11.15 2.94 4.56
C GLY A 100 -11.99 2.10 5.52
N ALA A 101 -11.37 1.57 6.56
CA ALA A 101 -12.08 0.95 7.69
C ALA A 101 -12.91 1.96 8.51
N ALA A 102 -12.67 3.24 8.27
CA ALA A 102 -13.33 4.38 8.90
C ALA A 102 -13.18 5.62 7.99
N ASN A 103 -14.01 6.63 8.24
CA ASN A 103 -13.95 7.88 7.49
C ASN A 103 -12.57 8.52 7.60
N SER A 104 -12.14 9.18 6.51
CA SER A 104 -10.89 9.93 6.42
C SER A 104 -9.61 9.08 6.52
N ALA A 105 -9.68 7.78 6.23
CA ALA A 105 -8.48 6.95 6.08
C ALA A 105 -7.67 7.44 4.87
N SER A 106 -6.35 7.51 5.00
CA SER A 106 -5.46 7.96 3.91
C SER A 106 -4.15 7.20 3.92
N VAL A 107 -3.65 6.86 2.74
CA VAL A 107 -2.34 6.21 2.56
C VAL A 107 -1.59 6.83 1.39
N ARG A 108 -0.25 6.73 1.42
CA ARG A 108 0.59 6.97 0.26
C ARG A 108 1.12 5.64 -0.26
N ILE A 109 0.87 5.35 -1.53
CA ILE A 109 1.50 4.23 -2.23
C ILE A 109 2.63 4.73 -3.12
N ARG A 110 3.73 3.97 -3.19
CA ARG A 110 4.92 4.30 -4.00
C ARG A 110 5.45 3.02 -4.62
N ARG A 111 5.74 3.03 -5.91
CA ARG A 111 6.31 1.86 -6.59
C ARG A 111 7.79 1.74 -6.22
N ILE A 112 8.24 0.51 -5.96
CA ILE A 112 9.62 0.22 -5.53
C ILE A 112 10.30 -0.88 -6.36
N ALA A 113 9.52 -1.69 -7.09
CA ALA A 113 9.99 -2.69 -8.05
C ALA A 113 8.95 -2.91 -9.14
#